data_AF-A0A527VNJ3-F1
#
_entry.id   AF-A0A527VNJ3-F1
#
_cell.length_a   1.000
_cell.length_b   1.000
_cell.length_c   1.000
_cell.angle_alpha   90.00
_cell.angle_beta   90.00
_cell.angle_gamma   90.00
#
_symmetry.space_group_name_H-M   'P 1'
#
loop_
_entity.id
_entity.type
_entity.pdbx_description
1 polymer ?
#
loop_
_entity_poly.entity_id
_entity_poly.type
_entity_poly.pdbx_seq_one_letter_code
_entity_poly.pdbx_strand_id
1 'polypeptide(L)'
;APTIAVLTPGSYNSAYFEHAFLADQMGVQLVEGQDLRVVDGHVAMRTTEGYKQVDVLYRRVDDAFLDPLTFRPDSALGVPGI
;
A
#
# COMPACT_ATOMS: atom_id res chain seq x y z
N ALA A 1 19.01 -0.79 -4.10
CA ALA A 1 18.47 0.16 -3.10
C ALA A 1 17.09 -0.37 -2.67
N PRO A 2 16.68 -0.18 -1.40
CA PRO A 2 15.38 -0.67 -0.94
C PRO A 2 14.25 0.03 -1.71
N THR A 3 13.23 -0.73 -2.09
CA THR A 3 12.00 -0.21 -2.69
C THR A 3 11.05 0.21 -1.57
N ILE A 4 10.71 1.49 -1.54
CA ILE A 4 9.83 2.08 -0.52
C ILE A 4 8.53 2.53 -1.22
N ALA A 5 7.40 2.38 -0.54
CA ALA A 5 6.11 2.90 -1.01
C ALA A 5 5.26 3.42 0.17
N VAL A 6 4.33 4.33 -0.13
CA VAL A 6 3.31 4.85 0.80
C VAL A 6 1.96 4.22 0.46
N LEU A 7 1.40 3.43 1.38
CA LEU A 7 0.05 2.85 1.22
C LEU A 7 -1.01 3.86 1.67
N THR A 8 -1.94 4.19 0.79
CA THR A 8 -3.06 5.12 1.05
C THR A 8 -4.42 4.43 0.88
N PRO A 9 -5.45 4.82 1.65
CA PRO A 9 -6.83 4.39 1.44
C PRO A 9 -7.51 5.06 0.21
N GLY A 10 -6.78 5.94 -0.50
CA GLY A 10 -7.27 6.60 -1.72
C GLY A 10 -7.84 7.99 -1.50
N SER A 11 -8.32 8.59 -2.60
CA SER A 11 -8.68 10.02 -2.71
C SER A 11 -9.88 10.46 -1.86
N TYR A 12 -10.70 9.52 -1.40
CA TYR A 12 -11.86 9.81 -0.54
C TYR A 12 -11.49 9.99 0.93
N ASN A 13 -10.22 9.81 1.31
CA ASN A 13 -9.73 10.12 2.65
C ASN A 13 -9.34 11.61 2.76
N SER A 14 -9.73 12.26 3.85
CA SER A 14 -9.48 13.70 4.08
C SER A 14 -7.98 14.06 4.15
N ALA A 15 -7.12 13.12 4.54
CA ALA A 15 -5.67 13.31 4.61
C ALA A 15 -4.95 12.87 3.32
N TYR A 16 -5.66 12.52 2.25
CA TYR A 16 -5.06 12.03 1.00
C TYR A 16 -4.00 12.99 0.43
N PHE A 17 -4.26 14.30 0.49
CA PHE A 17 -3.28 15.32 0.08
C PHE A 17 -1.94 15.17 0.82
N GLU A 18 -1.98 14.96 2.15
CA GLU A 18 -0.76 14.77 2.94
C GLU A 18 -0.04 13.47 2.59
N HIS A 19 -0.79 12.41 2.24
CA HIS A 19 -0.20 11.13 1.83
C HIS A 19 0.57 11.29 0.52
N ALA A 20 -0.07 11.92 -0.47
CA ALA A 20 0.51 12.19 -1.78
C ALA A 20 1.69 13.15 -1.67
N PHE A 21 1.55 14.23 -0.90
CA PHE A 21 2.63 15.19 -0.66
C PHE A 21 3.84 14.52 0.00
N LEU A 22 3.63 13.67 1.00
CA LEU A 22 4.73 12.95 1.64
C LEU A 22 5.43 11.98 0.67
N ALA A 23 4.66 11.21 -0.10
CA ALA A 23 5.23 10.29 -1.09
C ALA A 23 6.08 11.03 -2.14
N ASP A 24 5.60 12.19 -2.61
CA ASP A 24 6.31 13.06 -3.54
C ASP A 24 7.61 13.62 -2.93
N GLN A 25 7.55 14.17 -1.71
CA GLN A 25 8.74 14.67 -0.99
C GLN A 25 9.79 13.57 -0.73
N MET A 26 9.34 12.33 -0.50
CA MET A 26 10.22 11.18 -0.34
C MET A 26 10.74 10.61 -1.67
N GLY A 27 10.14 10.99 -2.81
CA GLY A 27 10.46 10.41 -4.12
C GLY A 27 10.07 8.92 -4.25
N VAL A 28 9.00 8.50 -3.58
CA VAL A 28 8.54 7.10 -3.53
C VAL A 28 7.14 6.95 -4.14
N GLN A 29 6.72 5.72 -4.41
CA GLN A 29 5.40 5.47 -5.00
C GLN A 29 4.29 5.63 -3.95
N LEU A 30 3.21 6.31 -4.34
CA LEU A 30 1.93 6.28 -3.63
C LEU A 30 1.09 5.14 -4.22
N VAL A 31 0.68 4.19 -3.38
CA VAL A 31 -0.02 2.97 -3.81
C VAL A 31 -1.30 2.75 -3.02
N GLU A 32 -2.30 2.15 -3.64
CA GLU A 32 -3.50 1.65 -2.97
C GLU A 32 -3.40 0.13 -2.78
N GLY A 33 -4.26 -0.44 -1.92
CA GLY A 33 -4.25 -1.89 -1.64
C GLY A 33 -4.33 -2.77 -2.89
N GLN A 34 -5.09 -2.34 -3.91
CA GLN A 34 -5.24 -3.04 -5.19
C GLN A 34 -3.97 -3.09 -6.06
N ASP A 35 -3.00 -2.20 -5.82
CA ASP A 35 -1.72 -2.19 -6.52
C ASP A 35 -0.70 -3.13 -5.89
N LEU A 36 -1.00 -3.67 -4.70
CA LEU A 36 -0.14 -4.54 -3.93
C LEU A 36 -0.67 -5.97 -3.89
N ARG A 37 0.24 -6.93 -3.80
CA ARG A 37 -0.05 -8.33 -3.51
C ARG A 37 1.06 -8.96 -2.69
N VAL A 38 0.73 -10.01 -1.95
CA VAL A 38 1.76 -10.88 -1.36
C VAL A 38 2.16 -11.93 -2.40
N VAL A 39 3.44 -11.92 -2.75
CA VAL A 39 4.07 -12.84 -3.71
C VAL A 39 5.28 -13.47 -3.02
N ASP A 40 5.30 -14.80 -2.95
CA ASP A 40 6.38 -15.56 -2.31
C ASP A 40 6.72 -15.06 -0.88
N GLY A 41 5.70 -14.72 -0.11
CA GLY A 41 5.83 -14.23 1.27
C GLY A 41 6.28 -12.76 1.41
N HIS A 42 6.35 -12.01 0.31
CA HIS A 42 6.76 -10.61 0.31
C HIS A 42 5.68 -9.72 -0.28
N VAL A 43 5.58 -8.48 0.21
CA VAL A 43 4.73 -7.47 -0.43
C VAL A 43 5.36 -7.04 -1.75
N ALA A 44 4.58 -7.05 -2.82
CA ALA A 44 5.01 -6.63 -4.14
C ALA A 44 3.98 -5.70 -4.79
N MET A 45 4.49 -4.67 -5.47
CA MET A 45 3.74 -3.66 -6.19
C MET A 45 3.65 -4.01 -7.68
N ARG A 46 2.46 -3.89 -8.26
CA ARG A 46 2.22 -4.10 -9.68
C ARG A 46 2.88 -2.99 -10.50
N THR A 47 3.62 -3.39 -11.53
CA THR A 47 4.21 -2.50 -12.53
C THR A 47 3.86 -3.00 -13.93
N THR A 48 4.23 -2.26 -14.97
CA THR A 48 4.05 -2.69 -16.36
C THR A 48 4.90 -3.90 -16.74
N GLU A 49 5.99 -4.17 -16.00
CA GLU A 49 6.93 -5.27 -16.24
C GLU A 49 6.67 -6.48 -15.32
N GLY A 50 5.64 -6.41 -14.47
CA GLY A 50 5.31 -7.43 -13.48
C GLY A 50 5.32 -6.89 -12.05
N TYR A 51 5.41 -7.78 -11.07
CA TYR A 51 5.42 -7.39 -9.67
C TYR A 51 6.85 -7.08 -9.20
N LYS A 52 7.00 -5.92 -8.56
CA LYS A 52 8.26 -5.48 -7.95
C LYS A 52 8.12 -5.54 -6.44
N GLN A 53 9.02 -6.26 -5.78
CA GLN A 53 9.04 -6.34 -4.31
C GLN A 53 9.17 -4.95 -3.66
N VAL A 54 8.42 -4.74 -2.59
CA VAL A 54 8.46 -3.57 -1.71
C VAL A 54 9.13 -3.98 -0.40
N ASP A 55 10.24 -3.32 -0.06
CA ASP A 55 11.02 -3.64 1.14
C ASP A 55 10.52 -2.88 2.37
N VAL A 56 9.98 -1.67 2.18
CA VAL A 56 9.40 -0.84 3.25
C VAL A 56 8.08 -0.24 2.77
N LEU A 57 7.00 -0.56 3.48
CA LEU A 57 5.67 0.01 3.22
C LEU A 57 5.29 0.98 4.34
N TYR A 58 5.26 2.28 4.04
CA TYR A 58 4.76 3.29 4.97
C TYR A 58 3.24 3.35 4.88
N ARG A 59 2.55 2.79 5.87
CA ARG A 59 1.09 2.72 5.87
C ARG A 59 0.43 4.02 6.33
N ARG A 60 -0.64 4.40 5.63
CA ARG A 60 -1.62 5.41 6.05
C ARG A 60 -3.04 4.86 6.08
N VAL A 61 -3.14 3.56 6.34
CA VAL A 61 -4.38 2.79 6.51
C VAL A 61 -4.40 2.25 7.94
N ASP A 62 -5.56 2.34 8.60
CA ASP A 62 -5.78 1.81 9.94
C ASP A 62 -5.74 0.28 9.97
N ASP A 63 -5.31 -0.30 11.10
CA ASP A 63 -5.07 -1.75 11.25
C ASP A 63 -6.30 -2.58 10.87
N ALA A 64 -7.49 -2.13 11.29
CA ALA A 64 -8.74 -2.82 11.00
C ALA A 64 -9.00 -3.02 9.49
N PHE A 65 -8.43 -2.17 8.63
CA PHE A 65 -8.64 -2.21 7.19
C PHE A 65 -7.44 -2.79 6.42
N LEU A 66 -6.33 -3.11 7.10
CA LEU A 66 -5.05 -3.44 6.47
C LEU A 66 -5.02 -4.82 5.80
N ASP A 67 -5.66 -5.83 6.40
CA ASP A 67 -5.72 -7.19 5.87
C ASP A 67 -7.13 -7.76 6.05
N PRO A 68 -7.90 -7.98 4.96
CA PRO A 68 -9.22 -8.59 5.06
C PRO A 68 -9.19 -10.07 5.49
N LEU A 69 -8.06 -10.76 5.44
CA LEU A 69 -7.94 -12.14 5.91
C LEU A 69 -7.78 -12.24 7.43
N THR A 70 -7.25 -11.19 8.06
CA THR A 70 -6.96 -11.14 9.50
C THR A 70 -7.92 -10.23 10.27
N PHE A 71 -8.31 -9.09 9.68
CA PHE A 71 -9.11 -8.06 10.35
C PHE A 71 -10.52 -7.97 9.79
N ARG A 72 -10.89 -6.85 9.16
CA ARG A 72 -12.22 -6.60 8.63
C ARG A 72 -12.37 -7.23 7.24
N PRO A 73 -13.17 -8.29 7.08
CA PRO A 73 -13.24 -9.06 5.83
C PRO A 73 -13.88 -8.30 4.65
N ASP A 74 -14.67 -7.26 4.94
CA ASP A 74 -15.24 -6.36 3.95
C ASP A 74 -14.34 -5.14 3.63
N SER A 75 -13.10 -5.10 4.15
CA SER A 75 -12.15 -4.05 3.79
C SER A 75 -11.69 -4.20 2.34
N ALA A 76 -11.81 -3.10 1.58
CA ALA A 76 -11.25 -2.97 0.22
C ALA A 76 -9.98 -2.10 0.16
N LEU A 77 -9.50 -1.62 1.32
CA LEU A 77 -8.37 -0.66 1.39
C LEU A 77 -7.01 -1.33 1.61
N GLY A 78 -7.04 -2.55 2.15
CA GLY A 78 -5.86 -3.31 2.57
C GLY A 78 -5.29 -4.22 1.50
N VAL A 79 -4.33 -5.05 1.91
CA VAL A 79 -3.67 -6.06 1.08
C VAL A 79 -3.90 -7.43 1.70
N PRO A 80 -4.59 -8.36 1.03
CA PRO A 80 -4.84 -9.70 1.57
C PRO A 80 -3.54 -10.45 1.90
N GLY A 81 -3.39 -10.86 3.16
CA GLY A 81 -2.30 -11.69 3.67
C GLY A 81 -0.97 -10.99 3.96
N ILE A 82 -1.00 -9.64 4.08
CA ILE A 82 0.18 -8.80 4.40
C ILE A 82 0.77 -9.03 5.79
#